data_AF-A0A841TAE0-F1
#
_entry.id   AF-A0A841TAE0-F1
#
_cell.length_a   1.000
_cell.length_b   1.000
_cell.length_c   1.000
_cell.angle_alpha   90.00
_cell.angle_beta   90.00
_cell.angle_gamma   90.00
#
_symmetry.space_group_name_H-M   'P 1'
#
loop_
_entity.id
_entity.type
_entity.pdbx_description
1 polymer ?
#
loop_
_entity_poly.entity_id
_entity_poly.type
_entity_poly.pdbx_seq_one_letter_code
_entity_poly.pdbx_strand_id
1 'polypeptide(L)'
;IQQALIGTGLRLLRLIGFIVTIGFTAFYVSVTTFHYELIPHTMLLNLVESRSRVPFPPLYEALLMETTIELLREAGARLPTKIGQTIGIVGGIVIGQAAVQAGFTSNILIISVATSAIASFVIPSYVMSASLRLIRFGLIILAGVMGNLGLFMGIGMVVIQLSGITNLGASYLTPVAPANAKDALDTFVRAPFWTLVGRPTITRTPNSVKSKMRK
;
A
#
# COMPACT_ATOMS: atom_id res chain seq x y z
N ILE A 1 23.37 6.25 17.32
CA ILE A 1 22.23 7.16 17.11
C ILE A 1 21.80 7.18 15.63
N GLN A 2 22.72 7.40 14.68
CA GLN A 2 22.42 7.39 13.23
C GLN A 2 21.71 6.11 12.73
N GLN A 3 22.17 4.92 13.14
CA GLN A 3 21.54 3.64 12.77
C GLN A 3 20.08 3.50 13.25
N ALA A 4 19.74 4.12 14.39
CA ALA A 4 18.38 4.11 14.93
C ALA A 4 17.47 5.08 14.17
N LEU A 5 17.99 6.24 13.74
CA LEU A 5 17.27 7.22 12.92
C LEU A 5 16.94 6.65 11.53
N ILE A 6 17.93 6.04 10.86
CA ILE A 6 17.75 5.39 9.55
C ILE A 6 16.73 4.24 9.66
N GLY A 7 16.84 3.41 10.71
CA GLY A 7 15.89 2.32 10.96
C GLY A 7 14.46 2.81 11.19
N THR A 8 14.28 3.95 11.86
CA THR A 8 12.98 4.58 12.07
C THR A 8 12.41 5.12 10.76
N GLY A 9 13.22 5.82 9.97
CA GLY A 9 12.81 6.34 8.66
C GLY A 9 12.34 5.26 7.70
N LEU A 10 13.07 4.15 7.58
CA LEU A 10 12.66 3.00 6.75
C LEU A 10 11.35 2.35 7.22
N ARG A 11 11.08 2.37 8.54
CA ARG A 11 9.84 1.81 9.09
C ARG A 11 8.64 2.70 8.79
N LEU A 12 8.79 4.02 8.91
CA LEU A 12 7.76 4.99 8.50
C LEU A 12 7.47 4.89 6.99
N LEU A 13 8.52 4.76 6.18
CA LEU A 13 8.38 4.59 4.73
C LEU A 13 7.58 3.31 4.39
N ARG A 14 7.81 2.20 5.10
CA ARG A 14 6.99 0.98 4.96
C ARG A 14 5.54 1.18 5.35
N LEU A 15 5.27 1.93 6.41
CA LEU A 15 3.91 2.19 6.86
C LEU A 15 3.14 3.06 5.87
N ILE A 16 3.78 4.13 5.38
CA ILE A 16 3.23 4.97 4.31
C ILE A 16 3.04 4.12 3.04
N GLY A 17 4.04 3.31 2.69
CA GLY A 17 3.99 2.40 1.55
C GLY A 17 2.80 1.44 1.63
N PHE A 18 2.49 0.89 2.81
CA PHE A 18 1.33 0.04 3.03
C PHE A 18 0.01 0.77 2.75
N ILE A 19 -0.15 1.97 3.31
CA ILE A 19 -1.36 2.79 3.11
C ILE A 19 -1.53 3.17 1.63
N VAL A 20 -0.45 3.63 0.98
CA VAL A 20 -0.46 4.03 -0.43
C VAL A 20 -0.75 2.83 -1.34
N THR A 21 -0.12 1.68 -1.08
CA THR A 21 -0.30 0.44 -1.84
C THR A 21 -1.75 0.00 -1.87
N ILE A 22 -2.50 0.18 -0.79
CA ILE A 22 -3.86 -0.36 -0.68
C ILE A 22 -4.90 0.69 -1.05
N GLY A 23 -4.68 1.93 -0.61
CA GLY A 23 -5.69 2.99 -0.66
C GLY A 23 -5.60 3.91 -1.88
N PHE A 24 -4.42 4.13 -2.47
CA PHE A 24 -4.25 5.27 -3.38
C PHE A 24 -5.08 5.16 -4.66
N THR A 25 -5.13 3.96 -5.27
CA THR A 25 -5.88 3.73 -6.50
C THR A 25 -7.38 3.60 -6.26
N ALA A 26 -7.79 2.97 -5.16
CA ALA A 26 -9.19 2.95 -4.74
C ALA A 26 -9.71 4.37 -4.38
N PHE A 27 -8.86 5.19 -3.76
CA PHE A 27 -9.17 6.59 -3.46
C PHE A 27 -9.35 7.41 -4.73
N TYR A 28 -8.47 7.25 -5.73
CA TYR A 28 -8.64 7.89 -7.03
C TYR A 28 -10.01 7.55 -7.65
N VAL A 29 -10.40 6.28 -7.67
CA VAL A 29 -11.69 5.84 -8.23
C VAL A 29 -12.87 6.48 -7.49
N SER A 30 -12.82 6.50 -6.15
CA SER A 30 -13.87 7.11 -5.33
C SER A 30 -14.01 8.62 -5.59
N VAL A 31 -12.90 9.36 -5.56
CA VAL A 31 -12.88 10.82 -5.73
C VAL A 31 -13.36 11.20 -7.12
N THR A 32 -12.87 10.53 -8.16
CA THR A 32 -13.25 10.84 -9.54
C THR A 32 -14.68 10.44 -9.88
N THR A 33 -15.25 9.43 -9.20
CA THR A 33 -16.63 8.98 -9.46
C THR A 33 -17.67 9.74 -8.63
N PHE A 34 -17.37 10.07 -7.37
CA PHE A 34 -18.37 10.60 -6.44
C PHE A 34 -18.05 11.99 -5.86
N HIS A 35 -16.79 12.41 -5.80
CA HIS A 35 -16.37 13.63 -5.07
C HIS A 35 -15.32 14.44 -5.84
N TYR A 36 -15.64 14.86 -7.07
CA TYR A 36 -14.70 15.61 -7.92
C TYR A 36 -14.29 16.98 -7.32
N GLU A 37 -15.12 17.53 -6.43
CA GLU A 37 -14.87 18.80 -5.72
C GLU A 37 -13.64 18.77 -4.81
N LEU A 38 -13.17 17.58 -4.41
CA LEU A 38 -11.96 17.44 -3.59
C LEU A 38 -10.67 17.72 -4.38
N ILE A 39 -10.74 17.78 -5.71
CA ILE A 39 -9.58 18.00 -6.57
C ILE A 39 -9.39 19.50 -6.79
N PRO A 40 -8.18 20.05 -6.55
CA PRO A 40 -7.90 21.45 -6.86
C PRO A 40 -8.22 21.79 -8.33
N HIS A 41 -8.83 22.95 -8.57
CA HIS A 41 -9.29 23.35 -9.91
C HIS A 41 -8.21 23.26 -11.01
N THR A 42 -6.95 23.54 -10.68
CA THR A 42 -5.82 23.43 -11.61
C THR A 42 -5.55 21.99 -12.07
N MET A 43 -5.75 21.01 -11.18
CA MET A 43 -5.62 19.58 -11.51
C MET A 43 -6.88 19.03 -12.17
N LEU A 44 -8.05 19.59 -11.82
CA LEU A 44 -9.33 19.17 -12.37
C LEU A 44 -9.44 19.42 -13.88
N LEU A 45 -8.92 20.55 -14.38
CA LEU A 45 -8.87 20.82 -15.83
C LEU A 45 -8.08 19.74 -16.59
N ASN A 46 -6.90 19.39 -16.09
CA ASN A 46 -6.07 18.33 -16.68
C ASN A 46 -6.76 16.96 -16.61
N LEU A 47 -7.49 16.69 -15.52
CA LEU A 47 -8.27 15.45 -15.38
C LEU A 47 -9.38 15.36 -16.41
N VAL A 48 -10.17 16.42 -16.58
CA VAL A 48 -11.29 16.47 -17.54
C VAL A 48 -10.79 16.31 -18.98
N GLU A 49 -9.71 17.01 -19.34
CA GLU A 49 -9.11 16.90 -20.68
C GLU A 49 -8.48 15.52 -20.94
N SER A 50 -7.93 14.89 -19.90
CA SER A 50 -7.40 13.52 -20.03
C SER A 50 -8.52 12.49 -20.11
N ARG A 51 -9.63 12.69 -19.39
CA ARG A 51 -10.78 11.78 -19.32
C ARG A 51 -11.75 11.92 -20.48
N SER A 52 -11.80 13.07 -21.18
CA SER A 52 -12.65 13.26 -22.36
C SER A 52 -12.34 12.26 -23.49
N ARG A 53 -11.10 11.76 -23.52
CA ARG A 53 -10.62 10.74 -24.45
C ARG A 53 -10.91 9.31 -23.99
N VAL A 54 -11.31 9.11 -22.74
CA VAL A 54 -11.46 7.78 -22.12
C VAL A 54 -12.92 7.34 -22.14
N PRO A 55 -13.28 6.25 -22.82
CA PRO A 55 -14.67 5.79 -22.94
C PRO A 55 -15.18 5.06 -21.68
N PHE A 56 -14.29 4.71 -20.75
CA PHE A 56 -14.61 3.89 -19.58
C PHE A 56 -14.86 4.70 -18.30
N PRO A 57 -15.80 4.26 -17.44
CA PRO A 57 -15.90 4.74 -16.07
C PRO A 57 -14.57 4.52 -15.30
N PRO A 58 -14.24 5.37 -14.31
CA PRO A 58 -12.97 5.28 -13.57
C PRO A 58 -12.72 3.91 -12.92
N LEU A 59 -13.80 3.22 -12.51
CA LEU A 59 -13.73 1.86 -11.97
C LEU A 59 -13.11 0.87 -12.95
N TYR A 60 -13.63 0.79 -14.17
CA TYR A 60 -13.15 -0.17 -15.18
C TYR A 60 -11.76 0.21 -15.69
N GLU A 61 -11.51 1.51 -15.83
CA GLU A 61 -10.17 2.05 -16.16
C GLU A 61 -9.13 1.57 -15.14
N ALA A 62 -9.42 1.70 -13.85
CA ALA A 62 -8.51 1.29 -12.78
C ALA A 62 -8.31 -0.23 -12.72
N LEU A 63 -9.38 -1.01 -12.87
CA LEU A 63 -9.31 -2.46 -12.90
C LEU A 63 -8.44 -2.98 -14.05
N LEU A 64 -8.56 -2.37 -15.24
CA LEU A 64 -7.74 -2.72 -16.39
C LEU A 64 -6.26 -2.48 -16.09
N MET A 65 -5.90 -1.26 -15.66
CA MET A 65 -4.50 -0.90 -15.42
C MET A 65 -3.88 -1.67 -14.25
N GLU A 66 -4.61 -1.89 -13.16
CA GLU A 66 -4.15 -2.71 -12.04
C GLU A 66 -3.92 -4.17 -12.47
N THR A 67 -4.82 -4.72 -13.29
CA THR A 67 -4.64 -6.07 -13.84
C THR A 67 -3.42 -6.14 -14.74
N THR A 68 -3.19 -5.14 -15.59
CA THR A 68 -2.01 -5.09 -16.46
C THR A 68 -0.71 -5.06 -15.66
N ILE A 69 -0.64 -4.26 -14.59
CA ILE A 69 0.54 -4.24 -13.71
C ILE A 69 0.74 -5.58 -12.99
N GLU A 70 -0.34 -6.24 -12.56
CA GLU A 70 -0.24 -7.54 -11.92
C GLU A 70 0.28 -8.62 -12.89
N LEU A 71 -0.24 -8.64 -14.13
CA LEU A 71 0.24 -9.52 -15.19
C LEU A 71 1.71 -9.29 -15.50
N LEU A 72 2.13 -8.03 -15.63
CA LEU A 72 3.53 -7.67 -15.85
C LEU A 72 4.42 -8.16 -14.71
N ARG A 73 3.98 -8.03 -13.45
CA ARG A 73 4.79 -8.46 -12.32
C ARG A 73 4.87 -9.97 -12.20
N GLU A 74 3.77 -10.70 -12.42
CA GLU A 74 3.77 -12.16 -12.41
C GLU A 74 4.59 -12.75 -13.56
N ALA A 75 4.56 -12.13 -14.74
CA ALA A 75 5.45 -12.48 -15.84
C ALA A 75 6.92 -12.21 -15.49
N GLY A 76 7.21 -11.02 -14.93
CA GLY A 76 8.56 -10.64 -14.53
C GLY A 76 9.16 -11.52 -13.43
N ALA A 77 8.34 -12.00 -12.49
CA ALA A 77 8.76 -12.88 -11.41
C ALA A 77 9.11 -14.31 -11.87
N ARG A 78 8.54 -14.77 -12.98
CA ARG A 78 8.77 -16.12 -13.53
C ARG A 78 9.94 -16.20 -14.50
N LEU A 79 10.43 -15.07 -14.98
CA LEU A 79 11.50 -15.00 -15.97
C LEU A 79 12.87 -14.81 -15.33
N PRO A 80 13.96 -15.21 -16.02
CA PRO A 80 15.32 -14.93 -15.56
C PRO A 80 15.53 -13.42 -15.33
N THR A 81 16.33 -13.06 -14.32
CA THR A 81 16.49 -11.68 -13.83
C THR A 81 16.77 -10.65 -14.93
N LYS A 82 17.61 -10.98 -15.91
CA LYS A 82 17.92 -10.09 -17.05
C LYS A 82 16.70 -9.83 -17.94
N ILE A 83 15.86 -10.84 -18.16
CA ILE A 83 14.66 -10.74 -19.02
C ILE A 83 13.51 -10.07 -18.24
N GLY A 84 13.36 -10.39 -16.95
CA GLY A 84 12.37 -9.77 -16.07
C GLY A 84 12.55 -8.26 -15.93
N GLN A 85 13.79 -7.77 -15.84
CA GLN A 85 14.10 -6.33 -15.83
C GLN A 85 13.67 -5.64 -17.14
N THR A 86 13.98 -6.25 -18.29
CA THR A 86 13.59 -5.71 -19.61
C THR A 86 12.08 -5.63 -19.75
N ILE A 87 11.34 -6.67 -19.34
CA ILE A 87 9.86 -6.66 -19.37
C ILE A 87 9.30 -5.62 -18.40
N GLY A 88 9.94 -5.39 -17.25
CA GLY A 88 9.55 -4.32 -16.35
C GLY A 88 9.68 -2.93 -16.99
N ILE A 89 10.79 -2.66 -17.69
CA ILE A 89 11.03 -1.38 -18.36
C ILE A 89 10.07 -1.20 -19.55
N VAL A 90 10.01 -2.20 -20.44
CA VAL A 90 9.15 -2.18 -21.63
C VAL A 90 7.68 -2.13 -21.19
N GLY A 91 7.27 -2.97 -20.25
CA GLY A 91 5.92 -3.00 -19.71
C GLY A 91 5.52 -1.69 -19.04
N GLY A 92 6.38 -1.10 -18.22
CA GLY A 92 6.08 0.17 -17.55
C GLY A 92 5.94 1.36 -18.51
N ILE A 93 6.91 1.54 -19.41
CA ILE A 93 6.95 2.72 -20.30
C ILE A 93 6.05 2.52 -21.52
N VAL A 94 6.19 1.40 -22.23
CA VAL A 94 5.48 1.19 -23.50
C VAL A 94 3.99 1.02 -23.28
N ILE A 95 3.58 0.21 -22.30
CA ILE A 95 2.15 0.02 -22.02
C ILE A 95 1.55 1.28 -21.41
N GLY A 96 2.27 1.95 -20.49
CA GLY A 96 1.81 3.22 -19.92
C GLY A 96 1.57 4.28 -20.99
N GLN A 97 2.52 4.49 -21.90
CA GLN A 97 2.38 5.45 -22.99
C GLN A 97 1.30 5.03 -24.00
N ALA A 98 1.27 3.75 -24.40
CA ALA A 98 0.26 3.24 -25.31
C ALA A 98 -1.16 3.36 -24.74
N ALA A 99 -1.34 3.15 -23.43
CA ALA A 99 -2.63 3.28 -22.76
C ALA A 99 -3.16 4.72 -22.78
N VAL A 100 -2.28 5.73 -22.63
CA VAL A 100 -2.64 7.15 -22.79
C VAL A 100 -2.96 7.48 -24.23
N GLN A 101 -2.10 7.09 -25.17
CA GLN A 101 -2.25 7.42 -26.59
C GLN A 101 -3.49 6.77 -27.21
N ALA A 102 -3.82 5.54 -26.81
CA ALA A 102 -5.03 4.84 -27.22
C ALA A 102 -6.29 5.38 -26.55
N GLY A 103 -6.17 6.29 -25.57
CA GLY A 103 -7.31 6.82 -24.82
C GLY A 103 -7.97 5.78 -23.91
N PHE A 104 -7.28 4.69 -23.54
CA PHE A 104 -7.84 3.71 -22.60
C PHE A 104 -7.72 4.13 -21.15
N THR A 105 -6.87 5.11 -20.86
CA THR A 105 -6.56 5.53 -19.51
C THR A 105 -6.09 6.98 -19.48
N SER A 106 -6.31 7.62 -18.33
CA SER A 106 -5.95 8.98 -18.01
C SER A 106 -4.58 9.07 -17.34
N ASN A 107 -3.93 10.22 -17.53
CA ASN A 107 -2.59 10.47 -17.00
C ASN A 107 -2.57 10.38 -15.46
N ILE A 108 -3.62 10.87 -14.81
CA ILE A 108 -3.71 10.90 -13.35
C ILE A 108 -3.89 9.49 -12.78
N LEU A 109 -4.69 8.64 -13.45
CA LEU A 109 -4.83 7.25 -13.07
C LEU A 109 -3.50 6.49 -13.20
N ILE A 110 -2.73 6.71 -14.27
CA ILE A 110 -1.40 6.09 -14.42
C ILE A 110 -0.48 6.46 -13.27
N ILE A 111 -0.44 7.74 -12.91
CA ILE A 111 0.38 8.22 -11.79
C ILE A 111 -0.08 7.52 -10.50
N SER A 112 -1.38 7.38 -10.29
CA SER A 112 -1.95 6.69 -9.13
C SER A 112 -1.54 5.21 -9.08
N VAL A 113 -1.71 4.49 -10.20
CA VAL A 113 -1.36 3.06 -10.30
C VAL A 113 0.13 2.84 -10.17
N ALA A 114 0.97 3.64 -10.84
CA ALA A 114 2.43 3.55 -10.75
C ALA A 114 2.93 3.80 -9.33
N THR A 115 2.38 4.81 -8.64
CA THR A 115 2.72 5.12 -7.25
C THR A 115 2.35 3.97 -6.32
N SER A 116 1.14 3.41 -6.47
CA SER A 116 0.67 2.25 -5.72
C SER A 116 1.49 0.98 -6.00
N ALA A 117 1.93 0.78 -7.25
CA ALA A 117 2.80 -0.32 -7.64
C ALA A 117 4.20 -0.19 -7.05
N ILE A 118 4.82 1.00 -7.11
CA ILE A 118 6.13 1.27 -6.53
C ILE A 118 6.11 1.12 -5.01
N ALA A 119 5.07 1.63 -4.35
CA ALA A 119 4.88 1.50 -2.92
C ALA A 119 4.82 0.01 -2.48
N SER A 120 4.30 -0.87 -3.34
CA SER A 120 4.20 -2.31 -3.04
C SER A 120 5.56 -3.01 -2.91
N PHE A 121 6.63 -2.45 -3.49
CA PHE A 121 7.99 -3.00 -3.41
C PHE A 121 8.75 -2.61 -2.13
N VAL A 122 8.25 -1.61 -1.40
CA VAL A 122 8.78 -1.25 -0.08
C VAL A 122 8.52 -2.38 0.94
N ILE A 123 7.54 -3.22 0.65
CA ILE A 123 7.10 -4.32 1.50
C ILE A 123 8.10 -5.48 1.39
N PRO A 124 8.77 -5.89 2.50
CA PRO A 124 9.89 -6.83 2.44
C PRO A 124 9.48 -8.28 2.15
N SER A 125 8.19 -8.62 2.27
CA SER A 125 7.67 -9.96 2.02
C SER A 125 6.86 -10.00 0.73
N TYR A 126 7.27 -10.86 -0.20
CA TYR A 126 6.55 -11.08 -1.47
C TYR A 126 5.11 -11.56 -1.24
N VAL A 127 4.94 -12.54 -0.34
CA VAL A 127 3.61 -13.11 -0.02
C VAL A 127 2.71 -12.03 0.57
N MET A 128 3.24 -11.18 1.45
CA MET A 128 2.46 -10.07 2.02
C MET A 128 2.08 -9.04 0.94
N SER A 129 3.02 -8.68 0.06
CA SER A 129 2.74 -7.80 -1.07
C SER A 129 1.65 -8.41 -1.98
N ALA A 130 1.66 -9.73 -2.21
CA ALA A 130 0.64 -10.41 -3.01
C ALA A 130 -0.75 -10.36 -2.38
N SER A 131 -0.86 -10.64 -1.09
CA SER A 131 -2.14 -10.54 -0.37
C SER A 131 -2.71 -9.11 -0.43
N LEU A 132 -1.88 -8.08 -0.29
CA LEU A 132 -2.33 -6.69 -0.34
C LEU A 132 -2.87 -6.26 -1.70
N ARG A 133 -2.37 -6.87 -2.78
CA ARG A 133 -2.86 -6.58 -4.14
C ARG A 133 -4.22 -7.17 -4.38
N LEU A 134 -4.48 -8.39 -3.89
CA LEU A 134 -5.82 -8.97 -3.91
C LEU A 134 -6.81 -8.12 -3.10
N ILE A 135 -6.40 -7.65 -1.92
CA ILE A 135 -7.20 -6.73 -1.11
C ILE A 135 -7.48 -5.42 -1.88
N ARG A 136 -6.48 -4.87 -2.56
CA ARG A 136 -6.62 -3.65 -3.37
C ARG A 136 -7.70 -3.79 -4.45
N PHE A 137 -7.74 -4.91 -5.18
CA PHE A 137 -8.81 -5.15 -6.16
C PHE A 137 -10.19 -5.09 -5.52
N GLY A 138 -10.36 -5.72 -4.34
CA GLY A 138 -11.61 -5.63 -3.58
C GLY A 138 -11.98 -4.20 -3.18
N LEU A 139 -11.00 -3.41 -2.72
CA LEU A 139 -11.22 -2.02 -2.34
C LEU A 139 -11.59 -1.13 -3.53
N ILE A 140 -10.99 -1.35 -4.70
CA ILE A 140 -11.32 -0.61 -5.93
C ILE A 140 -12.79 -0.85 -6.29
N ILE A 141 -13.25 -2.10 -6.20
CA ILE A 141 -14.65 -2.45 -6.48
C ILE A 141 -15.59 -1.77 -5.48
N LEU A 142 -15.29 -1.86 -4.17
CA LEU A 142 -16.09 -1.20 -3.13
C LEU A 142 -16.12 0.32 -3.31
N ALA A 143 -14.99 0.93 -3.63
CA ALA A 143 -14.86 2.37 -3.88
C ALA A 143 -15.60 2.80 -5.17
N GLY A 144 -15.64 1.96 -6.20
CA GLY A 144 -16.37 2.25 -7.43
C GLY A 144 -17.89 2.15 -7.28
N VAL A 145 -18.39 1.28 -6.39
CA VAL A 145 -19.83 1.10 -6.15
C VAL A 145 -20.38 2.07 -5.12
N MET A 146 -19.66 2.30 -4.02
CA MET A 146 -20.14 3.06 -2.85
C MET A 146 -19.31 4.32 -2.55
N GLY A 147 -18.34 4.67 -3.41
CA GLY A 147 -17.49 5.84 -3.22
C GLY A 147 -16.63 5.79 -1.96
N ASN A 148 -16.50 6.93 -1.29
CA ASN A 148 -15.67 7.08 -0.10
C ASN A 148 -16.15 6.17 1.04
N LEU A 149 -17.48 5.96 1.13
CA LEU A 149 -18.07 5.08 2.12
C LEU A 149 -17.64 3.62 1.91
N GLY A 150 -17.60 3.16 0.65
CA GLY A 150 -17.07 1.84 0.30
C GLY A 150 -15.59 1.69 0.62
N LEU A 151 -14.80 2.73 0.38
CA LEU A 151 -13.38 2.76 0.73
C LEU A 151 -13.16 2.61 2.24
N PHE A 152 -13.85 3.40 3.07
CA PHE A 152 -13.73 3.31 4.52
C PHE A 152 -14.26 1.99 5.09
N MET A 153 -15.37 1.48 4.56
CA MET A 153 -15.88 0.16 4.95
C MET A 153 -14.88 -0.95 4.59
N GLY A 154 -14.32 -0.92 3.38
CA GLY A 154 -13.33 -1.89 2.94
C GLY A 154 -12.05 -1.84 3.78
N ILE A 155 -11.55 -0.64 4.11
CA ILE A 155 -10.41 -0.48 5.03
C ILE A 155 -10.79 -1.05 6.42
N GLY A 156 -12.00 -0.79 6.91
CA GLY A 156 -12.50 -1.37 8.16
C GLY A 156 -12.50 -2.90 8.15
N MET A 157 -12.97 -3.53 7.07
CA MET A 157 -12.93 -4.98 6.90
C MET A 157 -11.50 -5.53 6.92
N VAL A 158 -10.56 -4.85 6.28
CA VAL A 158 -9.14 -5.22 6.30
C VAL A 158 -8.57 -5.16 7.72
N VAL A 159 -8.90 -4.11 8.48
CA VAL A 159 -8.48 -3.99 9.89
C VAL A 159 -9.07 -5.10 10.75
N ILE A 160 -10.36 -5.42 10.58
CA ILE A 160 -11.02 -6.52 11.29
C ILE A 160 -10.32 -7.85 10.96
N GLN A 161 -10.04 -8.12 9.69
CA GLN A 161 -9.35 -9.33 9.27
C GLN A 161 -7.94 -9.43 9.89
N LEU A 162 -7.19 -8.33 9.89
CA LEU A 162 -5.87 -8.27 10.52
C LEU A 162 -5.93 -8.51 12.03
N SER A 163 -7.01 -8.05 12.69
CA SER A 163 -7.21 -8.27 14.13
C SER A 163 -7.46 -9.74 14.47
N GLY A 164 -8.14 -10.47 13.59
CA GLY A 164 -8.47 -11.90 13.77
C GLY A 164 -7.30 -12.84 13.48
N ILE A 165 -6.30 -12.40 12.71
CA ILE A 165 -5.10 -13.22 12.45
C ILE A 165 -4.22 -13.22 13.68
N THR A 166 -4.10 -14.37 14.34
CA THR A 166 -3.19 -14.57 15.47
C THR A 166 -1.91 -15.26 15.03
N ASN A 167 -0.75 -14.67 15.31
CA ASN A 167 0.55 -15.32 15.18
C ASN A 167 1.10 -15.62 16.58
N LEU A 168 1.43 -16.89 16.86
CA LEU A 168 2.04 -17.33 18.13
C LEU A 168 1.30 -16.79 19.39
N GLY A 169 -0.04 -16.73 19.34
CA GLY A 169 -0.88 -16.32 20.47
C GLY A 169 -1.04 -14.80 20.68
N ALA A 170 -0.59 -13.97 19.75
CA ALA A 170 -0.83 -12.53 19.71
C ALA A 170 -1.46 -12.09 18.37
N SER A 171 -2.34 -11.08 18.40
CA SER A 171 -2.97 -10.53 17.19
C SER A 171 -1.91 -9.90 16.27
N TYR A 172 -2.09 -9.97 14.95
CA TYR A 172 -1.19 -9.32 14.00
C TYR A 172 -1.14 -7.79 14.19
N LEU A 173 -2.18 -7.20 14.79
CA LEU A 173 -2.25 -5.78 15.16
C LEU A 173 -1.58 -5.46 16.50
N THR A 174 -1.01 -6.43 17.24
CA THR A 174 -0.29 -6.14 18.49
C THR A 174 0.97 -5.33 18.15
N PRO A 175 1.15 -4.09 18.64
CA PRO A 175 0.60 -3.49 19.87
C PRO A 175 -0.40 -2.34 19.66
N VAL A 176 -0.91 -2.15 18.44
CA VAL A 176 -1.98 -1.19 18.11
C VAL A 176 -3.32 -1.65 18.69
N ALA A 177 -3.58 -2.96 18.68
CA ALA A 177 -4.70 -3.59 19.34
C ALA A 177 -4.28 -4.98 19.87
N PRO A 178 -4.24 -5.24 21.20
CA PRO A 178 -4.54 -4.34 22.32
C PRO A 178 -3.50 -3.20 22.47
N ALA A 179 -3.99 -1.98 22.70
CA ALA A 179 -3.20 -0.76 22.68
C ALA A 179 -2.23 -0.69 23.87
N ASN A 180 -0.96 -0.98 23.63
CA ASN A 180 0.12 -0.73 24.59
C ASN A 180 0.95 0.46 24.09
N ALA A 181 0.71 1.65 24.64
CA ALA A 181 1.37 2.89 24.18
C ALA A 181 2.92 2.80 24.20
N LYS A 182 3.50 2.06 25.15
CA LYS A 182 4.95 1.82 25.23
C LYS A 182 5.48 0.96 24.08
N ASP A 183 4.75 -0.09 23.72
CA ASP A 183 5.12 -0.98 22.60
C ASP A 183 4.77 -0.35 21.24
N ALA A 184 3.72 0.49 21.18
CA ALA A 184 3.36 1.26 20.00
C ALA A 184 4.44 2.30 19.66
N LEU A 185 4.95 3.03 20.65
CA LEU A 185 6.06 3.96 20.44
C LEU A 185 7.34 3.26 19.98
N ASP A 186 7.66 2.08 20.52
CA ASP A 186 8.80 1.25 20.05
C ASP A 186 8.54 0.62 18.67
N THR A 187 7.26 0.51 18.28
CA THR A 187 6.82 0.10 16.93
C THR A 187 6.96 1.24 15.93
N PHE A 188 6.67 2.50 16.26
CA PHE A 188 6.84 3.62 15.31
C PHE A 188 8.26 4.18 15.28
N VAL A 189 8.92 4.29 16.43
CA VAL A 189 10.25 4.89 16.59
C VAL A 189 11.20 3.90 17.25
N ARG A 190 12.29 3.55 16.56
CA ARG A 190 13.29 2.61 17.10
C ARG A 190 14.18 3.33 18.10
N ALA A 191 14.02 3.04 19.39
CA ALA A 191 14.92 3.54 20.42
C ALA A 191 16.32 2.88 20.32
N PRO A 192 17.42 3.55 20.73
CA PRO A 192 18.76 2.96 20.74
C PRO A 192 18.82 1.74 21.67
N PHE A 193 19.62 0.73 21.30
CA PHE A 193 19.65 -0.59 21.96
C PHE A 193 19.89 -0.54 23.49
N TRP A 194 20.59 0.49 23.97
CA TRP A 194 20.85 0.71 25.40
C TRP A 194 19.62 1.15 26.22
N THR A 195 18.59 1.68 25.58
CA THR A 195 17.34 2.12 26.24
C THR A 195 16.25 1.04 26.26
N LEU A 196 16.47 -0.06 25.54
CA LEU A 196 15.55 -1.19 25.39
C LEU A 196 15.74 -2.23 26.52
N VAL A 197 15.36 -1.85 27.75
CA VAL A 197 15.49 -2.72 28.93
C VAL A 197 14.29 -3.66 29.09
N GLY A 198 13.09 -3.22 28.70
CA GLY A 198 11.85 -4.02 28.77
C GLY A 198 11.65 -4.94 27.56
N ARG A 199 11.06 -6.12 27.78
CA ARG A 199 10.60 -6.98 26.68
C ARG A 199 9.26 -6.47 26.12
N PRO A 200 9.03 -6.57 24.80
CA PRO A 200 7.73 -6.25 24.22
C PRO A 200 6.65 -7.20 24.77
N THR A 201 5.47 -6.66 25.05
CA THR A 201 4.34 -7.38 25.67
C THR A 201 3.86 -8.55 24.81
N ILE A 202 4.15 -8.52 23.50
CA ILE A 202 3.82 -9.58 22.53
C ILE A 202 4.43 -10.95 22.89
N THR A 203 5.56 -10.97 23.62
CA THR A 203 6.28 -12.22 23.92
C THR A 203 5.68 -13.01 25.09
N ARG A 204 4.76 -12.42 25.87
CA ARG A 204 4.09 -13.03 27.05
C ARG A 204 5.03 -13.87 27.93
N THR A 205 6.31 -13.50 28.04
CA THR A 205 7.28 -14.25 28.84
C THR A 205 7.22 -13.81 30.31
N PRO A 206 7.33 -14.74 31.28
CA PRO A 206 7.36 -14.40 32.72
C PRO A 206 8.50 -13.46 33.12
N ASN A 207 9.58 -13.43 32.32
CA ASN A 207 10.71 -12.55 32.52
C ASN A 207 10.50 -11.24 31.74
N SER A 208 10.28 -10.14 32.46
CA SER A 208 10.03 -8.81 31.89
C SER A 208 11.27 -8.09 31.35
N VAL A 209 12.48 -8.59 31.66
CA VAL A 209 13.75 -7.91 31.32
C VAL A 209 14.39 -8.53 30.08
N LYS A 210 14.66 -7.68 29.07
CA LYS A 210 15.25 -8.09 27.78
C LYS A 210 16.76 -8.26 27.88
N SER A 211 17.42 -7.33 28.57
CA SER A 211 18.87 -7.30 28.79
C SER A 211 19.12 -6.82 30.21
N LYS A 212 19.80 -7.62 31.02
CA LYS A 212 20.29 -7.20 32.33
C LYS A 212 21.53 -6.34 32.05
N MET A 213 21.50 -5.04 32.36
CA MET A 213 22.72 -4.23 32.31
C MET A 213 23.78 -4.92 33.17
N ARG A 214 24.93 -5.30 32.58
CA ARG A 214 26.10 -5.69 33.37
C ARG A 214 26.48 -4.46 34.19
N LYS A 215 26.45 -4.61 35.52
CA LYS A 215 27.06 -3.66 36.45
C LYS A 215 28.55 -3.56 36.16
#